data_AF-A0A2V5TFG5-F1
#
_entry.id   AF-A0A2V5TFG5-F1
#
_cell.length_a   1.000
_cell.length_b   1.000
_cell.length_c   1.000
_cell.angle_alpha   90.00
_cell.angle_beta   90.00
_cell.angle_gamma   90.00
#
_symmetry.space_group_name_H-M   'P 1'
#
loop_
_entity.id
_entity.type
_entity.pdbx_description
1 polymer ?
#
loop_
_entity_poly.entity_id
_entity_poly.type
_entity_poly.pdbx_seq_one_letter_code
_entity_poly.pdbx_strand_id
1 'polypeptide(L)'
;MPLSDPFDNTPPELNASLAEVKQPCRIVAVANVALPGGLDSGSTIDTNTLLVGDRVFLVGQSLASANGIYVVNSGSGNAARAADADATVDFTPGFIVPIYGGTHGGRRWQLASTPPINVGTSPLVFNEITPTPPVAKTV
;
A
#
# COMPACT_ATOMS: atom_id res chain seq x y z
N MET A 1 7.25 47.29 -0.10
CA MET A 1 6.52 46.46 0.90
C MET A 1 5.51 45.65 0.12
N PRO A 2 5.48 44.31 0.20
CA PRO A 2 4.42 43.53 -0.41
C PRO A 2 3.08 43.86 0.27
N LEU A 3 2.00 43.91 -0.51
CA LEU A 3 0.66 44.12 0.02
C LEU A 3 0.14 42.77 0.55
N SER A 4 -0.16 42.69 1.84
CA SER A 4 -0.92 41.56 2.40
C SER A 4 -2.37 41.65 1.94
N ASP A 5 -2.86 40.64 1.23
CA ASP A 5 -4.26 40.58 0.80
C ASP A 5 -5.17 40.41 2.03
N PRO A 6 -6.16 41.28 2.26
CA PRO A 6 -7.08 41.15 3.40
C PRO A 6 -7.97 39.89 3.35
N PHE A 7 -8.00 39.17 2.23
CA PHE A 7 -8.68 37.89 2.09
C PHE A 7 -7.76 36.67 2.30
N ASP A 8 -6.45 36.86 2.49
CA ASP A 8 -5.54 35.79 2.91
C ASP A 8 -5.70 35.48 4.42
N ASN A 9 -6.89 34.99 4.75
CA ASN A 9 -7.18 34.27 5.99
C ASN A 9 -7.00 32.77 5.77
N THR A 10 -6.14 32.35 4.83
CA THR A 10 -5.83 30.94 4.61
C THR A 10 -5.20 30.39 5.89
N PRO A 11 -5.79 29.38 6.55
CA PRO A 11 -5.07 28.65 7.59
C PRO A 11 -3.83 27.98 6.96
N PRO A 12 -2.93 27.37 7.76
CA PRO A 12 -1.95 26.43 7.24
C PRO A 12 -2.65 25.13 6.75
N GLU A 13 -3.45 25.24 5.69
CA GLU A 13 -4.23 24.15 5.12
C GLU A 13 -3.31 23.09 4.53
N LEU A 14 -3.40 21.90 5.12
CA LEU A 14 -2.95 20.64 4.55
C LEU A 14 -1.56 20.70 3.90
N ASN A 15 -0.53 21.01 4.71
CA ASN A 15 0.80 20.48 4.45
C ASN A 15 0.91 18.96 4.72
N ALA A 16 -0.24 18.30 4.94
CA ALA A 16 -0.44 16.88 4.68
C ALA A 16 -0.15 16.60 3.19
N SER A 17 1.15 16.50 2.87
CA SER A 17 1.69 16.11 1.58
C SER A 17 0.84 14.97 1.03
N LEU A 18 0.31 15.14 -0.18
CA LEU A 18 -0.61 14.19 -0.80
C LEU A 18 0.11 12.86 -1.02
N ALA A 19 0.03 12.01 0.00
CA ALA A 19 0.73 10.74 0.09
C ALA A 19 0.34 9.90 -1.13
N GLU A 20 1.35 9.48 -1.88
CA GLU A 20 1.16 8.79 -3.15
C GLU A 20 0.25 7.57 -2.96
N VAL A 21 -0.91 7.56 -3.62
CA VAL A 21 -1.88 6.46 -3.47
C VAL A 21 -1.68 5.47 -4.61
N LYS A 22 -1.19 4.27 -4.27
CA LYS A 22 -1.02 3.16 -5.21
C LYS A 22 -2.37 2.61 -5.67
N GLN A 23 -2.39 1.89 -6.79
CA GLN A 23 -3.62 1.20 -7.21
C GLN A 23 -4.10 0.21 -6.12
N PRO A 24 -5.41 0.19 -5.81
CA PRO A 24 -5.94 -0.56 -4.67
C PRO A 24 -5.77 -2.07 -4.87
N CYS A 25 -5.55 -2.79 -3.78
CA CYS A 25 -5.36 -4.25 -3.81
C CYS A 25 -6.63 -4.97 -3.33
N ARG A 26 -6.90 -6.14 -3.91
CA ARG A 26 -8.09 -6.94 -3.58
C ARG A 26 -8.01 -7.48 -2.16
N ILE A 27 -6.83 -7.93 -1.74
CA ILE A 27 -6.61 -8.53 -0.43
C ILE A 27 -5.21 -8.21 0.10
N VAL A 28 -5.05 -8.24 1.42
CA VAL A 28 -3.77 -8.12 2.12
C VAL A 28 -3.47 -9.41 2.89
N ALA A 29 -2.22 -9.88 2.80
CA ALA A 29 -1.70 -10.98 3.59
C ALA A 29 -0.86 -10.45 4.76
N VAL A 30 -1.45 -10.48 5.95
CA VAL A 30 -0.80 -10.14 7.24
C VAL A 30 0.01 -11.30 7.84
N ALA A 31 0.01 -12.46 7.18
CA ALA A 31 0.83 -13.63 7.50
C ALA A 31 1.71 -14.03 6.30
N ASN A 32 2.70 -14.88 6.53
CA ASN A 32 3.66 -15.26 5.49
C ASN A 32 3.00 -16.13 4.41
N VAL A 33 3.08 -15.69 3.15
CA VAL A 33 2.64 -16.42 1.95
C VAL A 33 3.87 -16.99 1.24
N ALA A 34 3.82 -18.24 0.81
CA ALA A 34 4.92 -18.85 0.06
C ALA A 34 5.13 -18.17 -1.30
N LEU A 35 6.38 -17.82 -1.62
CA LEU A 35 6.77 -17.29 -2.93
C LEU A 35 7.93 -18.15 -3.48
N PRO A 36 7.82 -18.72 -4.70
CA PRO A 36 6.65 -18.76 -5.59
C PRO A 36 5.49 -19.64 -5.07
N GLY A 37 4.35 -19.62 -5.76
CA GLY A 37 3.24 -20.59 -5.62
C GLY A 37 2.06 -20.13 -4.75
N GLY A 38 2.31 -19.45 -3.63
CA GLY A 38 1.25 -18.98 -2.72
C GLY A 38 0.36 -17.87 -3.29
N LEU A 39 0.72 -17.29 -4.44
CA LEU A 39 -0.02 -16.26 -5.18
C LEU A 39 -0.50 -16.74 -6.55
N ASP A 40 -0.66 -18.05 -6.74
CA ASP A 40 -1.16 -18.61 -7.99
C ASP A 40 -2.69 -18.47 -8.11
N SER A 41 -3.22 -18.44 -9.34
CA SER A 41 -4.67 -18.46 -9.58
C SER A 41 -5.28 -19.76 -9.04
N GLY A 42 -6.23 -19.65 -8.11
CA GLY A 42 -6.80 -20.78 -7.36
C GLY A 42 -6.29 -20.92 -5.92
N SER A 43 -5.17 -20.29 -5.56
CA SER A 43 -4.73 -20.16 -4.16
C SER A 43 -5.71 -19.27 -3.38
N THR A 44 -5.78 -19.44 -2.06
CA THR A 44 -6.71 -18.71 -1.19
C THR A 44 -5.98 -17.87 -0.14
N ILE A 45 -6.42 -16.62 0.04
CA ILE A 45 -5.99 -15.72 1.11
C ILE A 45 -7.24 -15.18 1.79
N ASP A 46 -7.35 -15.31 3.11
CA ASP A 46 -8.49 -14.79 3.88
C ASP A 46 -9.85 -15.20 3.28
N THR A 47 -10.00 -16.50 3.02
CA THR A 47 -11.09 -17.17 2.30
C THR A 47 -11.34 -16.77 0.84
N ASN A 48 -10.65 -15.75 0.31
CA ASN A 48 -10.79 -15.28 -1.06
C ASN A 48 -9.90 -16.10 -2.02
N THR A 49 -10.52 -16.75 -3.00
CA THR A 49 -9.80 -17.38 -4.12
C THR A 49 -9.25 -16.34 -5.07
N LEU A 50 -7.95 -16.46 -5.37
CA LEU A 50 -7.20 -15.60 -6.27
C LEU A 50 -7.46 -15.94 -7.75
N LEU A 51 -7.54 -14.92 -8.58
CA LEU A 51 -7.73 -14.96 -10.03
C LEU A 51 -6.60 -14.18 -10.73
N VAL A 52 -6.33 -14.51 -11.99
CA VAL A 52 -5.33 -13.78 -12.80
C VAL A 52 -5.73 -12.31 -12.91
N GLY A 53 -4.79 -11.41 -12.61
CA GLY A 53 -4.99 -9.96 -12.53
C GLY A 53 -5.30 -9.44 -11.11
N ASP A 54 -5.53 -10.30 -10.12
CA ASP A 54 -5.72 -9.85 -8.73
C ASP A 54 -4.45 -9.19 -8.19
N ARG A 55 -4.61 -8.00 -7.62
CA ARG A 55 -3.57 -7.31 -6.83
C ARG A 55 -3.63 -7.80 -5.39
N VAL A 56 -2.54 -8.41 -4.92
CA VAL A 56 -2.36 -8.91 -3.54
C VAL A 56 -1.28 -8.10 -2.84
N PHE A 57 -1.57 -7.62 -1.64
CA PHE A 57 -0.62 -6.86 -0.85
C PHE A 57 0.01 -7.73 0.25
N LEU A 58 1.33 -7.86 0.28
CA LEU A 58 2.06 -8.65 1.26
C LEU A 58 2.67 -7.74 2.33
N VAL A 59 2.31 -7.94 3.60
CA VAL A 59 2.91 -7.23 4.76
C VAL A 59 3.47 -8.16 5.84
N GLY A 60 3.06 -9.43 5.84
CA GLY A 60 3.47 -10.44 6.83
C GLY A 60 4.57 -11.41 6.38
N GLN A 61 5.42 -11.08 5.39
CA GLN A 61 6.48 -11.97 4.93
C GLN A 61 7.59 -12.17 5.98
N SER A 62 8.08 -13.41 6.13
CA SER A 62 9.22 -13.75 7.00
C SER A 62 10.51 -13.03 6.58
N LEU A 63 10.64 -12.69 5.30
CA LEU A 63 11.64 -11.73 4.81
C LEU A 63 10.92 -10.41 4.49
N ALA A 64 11.13 -9.39 5.32
CA ALA A 64 10.45 -8.10 5.17
C ALA A 64 10.76 -7.38 3.84
N SER A 65 11.83 -7.73 3.12
CA SER A 65 12.11 -7.22 1.77
C SER A 65 11.24 -7.85 0.66
N ALA A 66 10.53 -8.95 0.96
CA ALA A 66 9.53 -9.57 0.11
C ALA A 66 8.11 -8.97 0.29
N ASN A 67 7.91 -8.08 1.27
CA ASN A 67 6.67 -7.31 1.38
C ASN A 67 6.51 -6.34 0.19
N GLY A 68 5.28 -5.96 -0.12
CA GLY A 68 4.94 -5.09 -1.26
C GLY A 68 3.68 -5.54 -1.99
N ILE A 69 3.40 -4.93 -3.15
CA ILE A 69 2.23 -5.27 -3.96
C ILE A 69 2.64 -6.25 -5.07
N TYR A 70 1.85 -7.31 -5.23
CA TYR A 70 2.04 -8.37 -6.21
C TYR A 70 0.79 -8.52 -7.10
N VAL A 71 0.97 -9.01 -8.32
CA VAL A 71 -0.10 -9.35 -9.26
C VAL A 71 -0.09 -10.85 -9.52
N VAL A 72 -1.25 -11.47 -9.37
CA VAL A 72 -1.49 -12.88 -9.69
C VAL A 72 -1.45 -13.06 -11.21
N ASN A 73 -0.48 -13.82 -11.71
CA ASN A 73 -0.27 -14.05 -13.15
C ASN A 73 -0.77 -15.44 -13.59
N SER A 74 -0.87 -15.65 -14.91
CA SER A 74 -1.21 -16.96 -15.48
C SER A 74 -0.05 -17.95 -15.35
N GLY A 75 -0.34 -19.14 -14.82
CA GLY A 75 0.64 -20.21 -14.61
C GLY A 75 1.28 -20.18 -13.22
N SER A 76 1.66 -21.36 -12.73
CA SER A 76 2.14 -21.53 -11.34
C SER A 76 3.48 -20.84 -11.11
N GLY A 77 3.61 -20.16 -9.98
CA GLY A 77 4.81 -19.45 -9.55
C GLY A 77 5.10 -18.12 -10.25
N ASN A 78 4.27 -17.70 -11.21
CA ASN A 78 4.53 -16.54 -12.06
C ASN A 78 4.15 -15.18 -11.44
N ALA A 79 3.62 -15.14 -10.21
CA ALA A 79 3.20 -13.90 -9.57
C ALA A 79 4.37 -12.91 -9.40
N ALA A 80 4.22 -11.71 -9.97
CA ALA A 80 5.25 -10.67 -10.01
C ALA A 80 4.88 -9.50 -9.10
N ARG A 81 5.82 -8.58 -8.84
CA ARG A 81 5.47 -7.27 -8.25
C ARG A 81 4.59 -6.49 -9.22
N ALA A 82 3.74 -5.61 -8.69
CA ALA A 82 2.93 -4.72 -9.50
C ALA A 82 3.79 -3.60 -10.12
N ALA A 83 3.46 -3.19 -11.35
CA ALA A 83 4.20 -2.18 -12.12
C ALA A 83 4.09 -0.72 -11.58
N ASP A 84 3.41 -0.52 -10.46
CA ASP A 84 3.41 0.72 -9.65
C ASP A 84 4.17 0.54 -8.32
N ALA A 85 4.87 -0.59 -8.13
CA ALA A 85 5.59 -0.96 -6.91
C ALA A 85 6.69 -2.04 -7.16
N ASP A 86 7.38 -1.99 -8.31
CA ASP A 86 8.43 -2.95 -8.68
C ASP A 86 9.84 -2.34 -8.71
N ALA A 87 9.98 -1.02 -8.88
CA ALA A 87 11.25 -0.31 -8.91
C ALA A 87 11.48 0.53 -7.64
N THR A 88 12.75 0.77 -7.27
CA THR A 88 13.12 1.62 -6.12
C THR A 88 12.48 3.01 -6.15
N VAL A 89 12.28 3.59 -7.34
CA VAL A 89 11.66 4.92 -7.50
C VAL A 89 10.20 4.95 -7.05
N ASP A 90 9.51 3.81 -7.06
CA ASP A 90 8.10 3.69 -6.66
C ASP A 90 7.91 3.70 -5.14
N PHE A 91 8.99 3.54 -4.36
CA PHE A 91 8.92 3.42 -2.90
C PHE A 91 9.06 4.78 -2.20
N THR A 92 8.24 5.74 -2.66
CA THR A 92 8.06 7.06 -2.03
C THR A 92 7.71 6.89 -0.54
N PRO A 93 8.48 7.46 0.40
CA PRO A 93 8.21 7.35 1.82
C PRO A 93 6.80 7.82 2.16
N GLY A 94 6.06 6.99 2.91
CA GLY A 94 4.67 7.29 3.27
C GLY A 94 3.63 7.07 2.19
N PHE A 95 3.92 6.38 1.06
CA PHE A 95 2.88 6.00 0.09
C PHE A 95 1.78 5.13 0.72
N ILE A 96 0.56 5.22 0.19
CA ILE A 96 -0.64 4.57 0.72
C ILE A 96 -1.15 3.47 -0.22
N VAL A 97 -1.55 2.32 0.36
CA VAL A 97 -2.24 1.22 -0.34
C VAL A 97 -3.65 1.04 0.25
N PRO A 98 -4.72 1.30 -0.53
CA PRO A 98 -6.08 0.95 -0.14
C PRO A 98 -6.38 -0.55 -0.38
N ILE A 99 -7.14 -1.20 0.51
CA ILE A 99 -7.62 -2.58 0.32
C ILE A 99 -9.15 -2.58 0.19
N TYR A 100 -9.70 -3.37 -0.73
CA TYR A 100 -11.16 -3.41 -0.99
C TYR A 100 -11.87 -4.73 -0.67
N GLY A 101 -11.15 -5.79 -0.27
CA GLY A 101 -11.73 -7.11 0.00
C GLY A 101 -11.19 -7.80 1.25
N GLY A 102 -11.88 -8.87 1.64
CA GLY A 102 -11.62 -9.65 2.86
C GLY A 102 -11.90 -8.91 4.16
N THR A 103 -11.43 -9.49 5.27
CA THR A 103 -11.40 -8.99 6.65
C THR A 103 -10.76 -7.60 6.78
N HIS A 104 -9.97 -7.22 5.78
CA HIS A 104 -9.21 -5.98 5.70
C HIS A 104 -9.76 -4.96 4.68
N GLY A 105 -10.91 -5.20 4.05
CA GLY A 105 -11.55 -4.26 3.13
C GLY A 105 -11.91 -2.92 3.77
N GLY A 106 -11.77 -1.83 3.01
CA GLY A 106 -12.04 -0.46 3.43
C GLY A 106 -10.91 0.23 4.22
N ARG A 107 -9.91 -0.54 4.67
CA ARG A 107 -8.72 -0.04 5.39
C ARG A 107 -7.64 0.42 4.42
N ARG A 108 -6.60 1.05 4.96
CA ARG A 108 -5.44 1.58 4.21
C ARG A 108 -4.15 1.24 4.97
N TRP A 109 -3.08 1.04 4.22
CA TRP A 109 -1.73 0.85 4.77
C TRP A 109 -0.80 1.94 4.25
N GLN A 110 0.19 2.31 5.05
CA GLN A 110 1.20 3.30 4.69
C GLN A 110 2.61 2.69 4.77
N LEU A 111 3.47 2.99 3.81
CA LEU A 111 4.89 2.64 3.86
C LEU A 111 5.57 3.38 5.03
N ALA A 112 6.06 2.61 6.01
CA ALA A 112 6.74 3.12 7.19
C ALA A 112 8.27 3.05 7.09
N SER A 113 8.82 2.31 6.11
CA SER A 113 10.27 2.31 5.85
C SER A 113 10.76 3.67 5.36
N THR A 114 11.91 4.11 5.87
CA THR A 114 12.60 5.34 5.44
C THR A 114 13.67 5.05 4.38
N PRO A 115 14.05 6.03 3.53
CA PRO A 115 15.17 5.89 2.61
C PRO A 115 16.52 5.64 3.33
N PRO A 116 17.51 5.01 2.66
CA PRO A 116 17.43 4.45 1.32
C PRO A 116 16.67 3.12 1.28
N ILE A 117 15.79 2.98 0.29
CA ILE A 117 15.04 1.75 0.02
C ILE A 117 15.58 1.14 -1.29
N ASN A 118 15.88 -0.15 -1.27
CA ASN A 118 16.22 -0.95 -2.43
C ASN A 118 15.27 -2.14 -2.49
N VAL A 119 14.48 -2.26 -3.57
CA VAL A 119 13.48 -3.33 -3.71
C VAL A 119 14.17 -4.70 -3.69
N GLY A 120 13.62 -5.63 -2.92
CA GLY A 120 14.16 -6.99 -2.74
C GLY A 120 15.25 -7.11 -1.66
N THR A 121 15.91 -6.03 -1.24
CA THR A 121 16.96 -6.07 -0.20
C THR A 121 16.62 -5.27 1.06
N SER A 122 16.10 -4.05 0.95
CA SER A 122 15.67 -3.27 2.12
C SER A 122 14.40 -3.86 2.74
N PRO A 123 14.27 -3.92 4.09
CA PRO A 123 13.01 -4.24 4.75
C PRO A 123 11.90 -3.25 4.38
N LEU A 124 10.75 -3.77 3.93
CA LEU A 124 9.56 -3.00 3.57
C LEU A 124 8.49 -3.19 4.66
N VAL A 125 8.37 -2.20 5.52
CA VAL A 125 7.46 -2.17 6.67
C VAL A 125 6.24 -1.32 6.32
N PHE A 126 5.05 -1.84 6.60
CA PHE A 126 3.78 -1.19 6.31
C PHE A 126 2.88 -1.18 7.54
N ASN A 127 2.40 0.00 7.93
CA ASN A 127 1.49 0.15 9.06
C ASN A 127 0.06 0.31 8.54
N GLU A 128 -0.93 -0.36 9.17
CA GLU A 128 -2.34 -0.04 8.93
C GLU A 128 -2.63 1.36 9.47
N ILE A 129 -3.21 2.23 8.65
CA ILE A 129 -3.63 3.58 9.04
C ILE A 129 -5.15 3.67 9.08
N THR A 130 -5.68 4.08 10.22
CA THR A 130 -7.07 4.56 10.29
C THR A 130 -7.15 5.90 9.56
N PRO A 131 -8.22 6.15 8.78
CA PRO A 131 -8.46 7.50 8.29
C PRO A 131 -8.73 8.41 9.49
N THR A 132 -7.96 9.49 9.63
CA THR A 132 -8.22 10.53 10.63
C THR A 132 -9.68 10.96 10.49
N PRO A 133 -10.49 10.89 11.57
CA PRO A 133 -11.85 11.42 11.52
C PRO A 133 -11.82 12.88 11.09
N PRO A 134 -12.78 13.37 10.27
CA PRO A 134 -12.90 14.79 10.00
C PRO A 134 -12.95 15.54 11.32
N VAL A 135 -12.11 16.56 11.49
CA VAL A 135 -12.16 17.42 12.68
C VAL A 135 -13.58 17.97 12.75
N ALA A 136 -14.33 17.56 13.77
CA ALA A 136 -15.71 17.98 13.92
C ALA A 136 -15.73 19.51 14.00
N LYS A 137 -16.38 20.15 13.03
CA LYS A 137 -16.53 21.61 13.04
C LYS A 137 -17.42 21.98 14.22
N THR A 138 -16.79 22.39 15.32
CA THR A 138 -17.48 23.09 16.41
C THR A 138 -18.17 24.31 15.81
N VAL A 139 -19.49 24.36 15.98
CA VAL A 139 -20.37 25.45 15.55
C VAL A 139 -20.53 26.46 16.69
#